data_AF-A0A221W4N2-F1
#
_entry.id   AF-A0A221W4N2-F1
#
_cell.length_a   1.000
_cell.length_b   1.000
_cell.length_c   1.000
_cell.angle_alpha   90.00
_cell.angle_beta   90.00
_cell.angle_gamma   90.00
#
_symmetry.space_group_name_H-M   'P 1'
#
loop_
_entity.id
_entity.type
_entity.pdbx_description
1 polymer ?
#
loop_
_entity_poly.entity_id
_entity_poly.type
_entity_poly.pdbx_seq_one_letter_code
_entity_poly.pdbx_strand_id
1 'polypeptide(L)'
;MTGGPGTQVSTSNGRIRIEGRDARHWPDDRPRRGPGSDPTRPKGDRRRATLAAVISPTITGDLRLGHVLAAADVDPDAAVALRHTYQADGLRSAADLTPDKVLAYTRAQKLKPRSKALSSRYWLVFMADRNRRSRLIAVYENHGEVLAERTDDHLYFDLRPVESLRSLVGRLVVEWSKVTLNWAKRGADAAEFPVIEIVDPEAVPFPGFDRVLLDFDELEQVVTDSRYTAWRTALGSVAGVYLIADIDSGRLYVGKADGGERILGRWRAYVRDGHGGNVALRRLLHSDPTHTRHYRFSILRVFGPSTPTAEVDETEAHFKRALLSREHGLNRN
;
A
#
# COMPACT_ATOMS: atom_id res chain seq x y z
N MET A 1 -39.52 -49.13 0.81
CA MET A 1 -39.09 -50.00 -0.30
C MET A 1 -38.83 -49.08 -1.46
N THR A 2 -37.67 -48.88 -2.09
CA THR A 2 -36.34 -49.51 -2.15
C THR A 2 -35.52 -48.43 -2.89
N GLY A 3 -34.43 -47.91 -2.35
CA GLY A 3 -33.08 -48.44 -2.60
C GLY A 3 -32.32 -47.53 -3.59
N GLY A 4 -31.22 -46.91 -3.14
CA GLY A 4 -30.24 -46.26 -4.04
C GLY A 4 -29.51 -47.30 -4.91
N PRO A 5 -28.60 -46.86 -5.81
CA PRO A 5 -27.27 -46.47 -5.32
C PRO A 5 -26.64 -45.26 -6.05
N GLY A 6 -25.77 -44.55 -5.34
CA GLY A 6 -24.74 -43.72 -5.96
C GLY A 6 -23.54 -44.56 -6.37
N THR A 7 -22.69 -44.04 -7.27
CA THR A 7 -21.25 -44.36 -7.36
C THR A 7 -20.54 -43.37 -8.31
N GLN A 8 -19.61 -42.63 -7.70
CA GLN A 8 -18.26 -42.21 -8.13
C GLN A 8 -18.05 -41.36 -9.41
N VAL A 9 -17.48 -40.17 -9.19
CA VAL A 9 -16.56 -39.54 -10.14
C VAL A 9 -15.16 -39.58 -9.51
N SER A 10 -14.26 -40.27 -10.21
CA SER A 10 -12.85 -40.43 -9.91
C SER A 10 -12.10 -39.11 -10.12
N THR A 11 -11.40 -38.62 -9.09
CA THR A 11 -10.39 -37.56 -9.24
C THR A 11 -9.03 -38.23 -9.44
N SER A 12 -8.50 -38.14 -10.66
CA SER A 12 -7.14 -38.53 -10.99
C SER A 12 -6.13 -37.49 -10.47
N ASN A 13 -5.20 -37.96 -9.63
CA ASN A 13 -4.05 -37.19 -9.16
C ASN A 13 -3.03 -37.00 -10.29
N GLY A 14 -2.95 -35.79 -10.84
CA GLY A 14 -1.88 -35.36 -11.74
C GLY A 14 -0.60 -35.05 -10.95
N ARG A 15 0.34 -36.01 -10.90
CA ARG A 15 1.74 -35.77 -10.52
C ARG A 15 2.47 -35.09 -11.67
N ILE A 16 2.91 -33.86 -11.48
CA ILE A 16 3.86 -33.19 -12.38
C ILE A 16 5.26 -33.75 -12.08
N ARG A 17 5.86 -34.40 -13.08
CA ARG A 17 7.22 -34.95 -13.09
C ARG A 17 8.10 -33.95 -13.81
N ILE A 18 9.03 -33.29 -13.10
CA ILE A 18 10.05 -32.45 -13.73
C ILE A 18 11.28 -33.34 -13.97
N GLU A 19 11.54 -33.66 -15.24
CA GLU A 19 12.75 -34.34 -15.68
C GLU A 19 13.93 -33.35 -15.66
N GLY A 20 14.95 -33.67 -14.86
CA GLY A 20 16.23 -32.96 -14.87
C GLY A 20 17.10 -33.42 -16.05
N ARG A 21 17.57 -32.48 -16.86
CA ARG A 21 18.62 -32.71 -17.87
C ARG A 21 19.98 -32.23 -17.36
N ASP A 22 20.90 -33.18 -17.34
CA ASP A 22 22.32 -33.15 -17.71
C ASP A 22 23.21 -31.98 -17.26
N ALA A 23 24.04 -32.33 -16.27
CA ALA A 23 25.50 -32.40 -16.35
C ALA A 23 26.21 -31.45 -17.32
N ARG A 24 26.94 -30.48 -16.75
CA ARG A 24 28.13 -29.92 -17.38
C ARG A 24 29.37 -30.16 -16.52
N HIS A 25 30.19 -31.02 -17.10
CA HIS A 25 31.55 -31.42 -16.79
C HIS A 25 32.49 -30.21 -16.95
N TRP A 26 33.38 -29.97 -15.97
CA TRP A 26 34.51 -29.05 -16.12
C TRP A 26 35.80 -29.83 -15.81
N PRO A 27 36.85 -29.74 -16.65
CA PRO A 27 38.02 -30.60 -16.55
C PRO A 27 39.00 -30.15 -15.46
N ASP A 28 39.61 -31.16 -14.80
CA ASP A 28 40.68 -31.07 -13.80
C ASP A 28 42.03 -30.99 -14.52
N ASP A 29 42.57 -29.78 -14.67
CA ASP A 29 43.92 -29.55 -15.21
C ASP A 29 44.95 -29.52 -14.08
N ARG A 30 45.60 -30.67 -13.85
CA ARG A 30 46.85 -30.75 -13.09
C ARG A 30 48.04 -30.92 -14.03
N PRO A 31 49.11 -30.10 -13.89
CA PRO A 31 50.43 -30.49 -14.33
C PRO A 31 51.25 -31.06 -13.16
N ARG A 32 51.79 -32.27 -13.38
CA ARG A 32 52.92 -32.84 -12.63
C ARG A 32 54.24 -32.20 -13.08
N ARG A 33 55.06 -31.72 -12.13
CA ARG A 33 56.54 -31.61 -12.18
C ARG A 33 57.00 -31.87 -10.74
N GLY A 34 57.82 -32.88 -10.41
CA GLY A 34 59.22 -33.09 -10.78
C GLY A 34 60.09 -32.71 -9.56
N PRO A 35 60.93 -33.59 -8.98
CA PRO A 35 61.65 -33.31 -7.73
C PRO A 35 62.93 -32.52 -8.02
N GLY A 36 63.19 -31.46 -7.24
CA GLY A 36 64.40 -30.65 -7.33
C GLY A 36 64.81 -30.16 -5.94
N SER A 37 65.96 -30.62 -5.49
CA SER A 37 66.71 -30.22 -4.31
C SER A 37 67.43 -28.88 -4.51
N ASP A 38 67.36 -27.95 -3.55
CA ASP A 38 68.54 -27.36 -2.87
C ASP A 38 68.12 -26.43 -1.69
N PRO A 39 68.92 -26.29 -0.61
CA PRO A 39 68.53 -25.67 0.65
C PRO A 39 69.12 -24.27 0.85
N THR A 40 68.36 -23.33 1.40
CA THR A 40 68.90 -22.18 2.15
C THR A 40 67.92 -21.72 3.26
N ARG A 41 68.45 -21.63 4.49
CA ARG A 41 67.86 -21.10 5.75
C ARG A 41 67.51 -19.60 5.63
N PRO A 42 66.71 -18.94 6.53
CA PRO A 42 66.65 -19.14 7.99
C PRO A 42 65.27 -19.00 8.70
N LYS A 43 65.29 -19.20 10.03
CA LYS A 43 64.20 -19.08 11.02
C LYS A 43 63.44 -17.73 10.94
N GLY A 44 62.11 -17.77 11.02
CA GLY A 44 61.26 -16.59 11.22
C GLY A 44 59.88 -16.96 11.81
N ASP A 45 59.67 -16.53 13.06
CA ASP A 45 58.42 -16.18 13.74
C ASP A 45 57.13 -16.99 13.52
N ARG A 46 56.70 -17.65 14.61
CA ARG A 46 55.30 -18.10 14.81
C ARG A 46 54.40 -16.88 15.03
N ARG A 47 53.92 -16.25 13.96
CA ARG A 47 52.71 -15.41 14.02
C ARG A 47 51.50 -16.27 13.67
N ARG A 48 50.73 -16.65 14.70
CA ARG A 48 49.35 -17.13 14.53
C ARG A 48 48.56 -16.00 13.86
N ALA A 49 48.32 -16.12 12.55
CA ALA A 49 47.29 -15.36 11.89
C ALA A 49 45.94 -15.97 12.33
N THR A 50 45.26 -15.30 13.25
CA THR A 50 43.85 -15.58 13.51
C THR A 50 43.08 -15.16 12.27
N LEU A 51 42.69 -16.11 11.41
CA LEU A 51 41.67 -15.85 10.40
C LEU A 51 40.40 -15.46 11.16
N ALA A 52 40.08 -14.17 11.19
CA ALA A 52 38.74 -13.73 11.50
C ALA A 52 37.83 -14.38 10.45
N ALA A 53 36.96 -15.28 10.89
CA ALA A 53 35.93 -15.82 10.04
C ALA A 53 35.13 -14.62 9.52
N VAL A 54 35.20 -14.39 8.20
CA VAL A 54 34.26 -13.51 7.52
C VAL A 54 32.92 -14.21 7.65
N ILE A 55 32.14 -13.81 8.65
CA ILE A 55 30.76 -14.21 8.78
C ILE A 55 30.05 -13.53 7.62
N SER A 56 29.89 -14.23 6.50
CA SER A 56 28.96 -13.81 5.47
C SER A 56 27.60 -13.64 6.14
N PRO A 57 26.98 -12.45 6.09
CA PRO A 57 25.69 -12.25 6.73
C PRO A 57 24.70 -13.27 6.13
N THR A 58 24.14 -14.11 6.98
CA THR A 58 23.08 -15.03 6.57
C THR A 58 21.91 -14.19 6.09
N ILE A 59 21.61 -14.25 4.79
CA ILE A 59 20.44 -13.56 4.22
C ILE A 59 19.21 -14.35 4.66
N THR A 60 18.55 -13.90 5.73
CA THR A 60 17.37 -14.56 6.30
C THR A 60 16.05 -14.09 5.65
N GLY A 61 16.09 -13.02 4.84
CA GLY A 61 14.90 -12.42 4.22
C GLY A 61 14.01 -11.66 5.22
N ASP A 62 14.47 -11.44 6.45
CA ASP A 62 13.70 -10.78 7.49
C ASP A 62 13.49 -9.29 7.19
N LEU A 63 12.22 -8.86 7.20
CA LEU A 63 11.89 -7.44 7.14
C LEU A 63 11.95 -6.83 8.55
N ARG A 64 12.52 -5.64 8.65
CA ARG A 64 12.75 -4.91 9.92
C ARG A 64 12.34 -3.46 9.73
N LEU A 65 12.02 -2.77 10.83
CA LEU A 65 11.63 -1.36 10.78
C LEU A 65 12.71 -0.51 10.09
N GLY A 66 14.00 -0.80 10.30
CA GLY A 66 15.10 -0.09 9.64
C GLY A 66 15.02 -0.13 8.11
N HIS A 67 14.60 -1.26 7.52
CA HIS A 67 14.39 -1.37 6.07
C HIS A 67 13.25 -0.45 5.59
N VAL A 68 12.18 -0.34 6.38
CA VAL A 68 11.05 0.55 6.10
C VAL A 68 11.46 2.02 6.21
N LEU A 69 12.25 2.37 7.23
CA LEU A 69 12.77 3.73 7.41
C LEU A 69 13.72 4.12 6.29
N ALA A 70 14.61 3.22 5.87
CA ALA A 70 15.50 3.43 4.72
C ALA A 70 14.73 3.68 3.42
N ALA A 71 13.65 2.92 3.18
CA ALA A 71 12.79 3.12 2.01
C ALA A 71 12.04 4.48 2.01
N ALA A 72 11.91 5.11 3.17
CA ALA A 72 11.26 6.40 3.35
C ALA A 72 12.25 7.56 3.57
N ASP A 73 13.56 7.33 3.41
CA ASP A 73 14.64 8.29 3.66
C ASP A 73 14.62 8.88 5.09
N VAL A 74 14.26 8.04 6.06
CA VAL A 74 14.27 8.39 7.49
C VAL A 74 15.51 7.79 8.15
N ASP A 75 16.42 8.65 8.59
CA ASP A 75 17.57 8.25 9.40
C ASP A 75 17.12 7.72 10.78
N PRO A 76 17.40 6.45 11.13
CA PRO A 76 17.07 5.90 12.44
C PRO A 76 17.69 6.66 13.62
N ASP A 77 18.85 7.29 13.47
CA ASP A 77 19.47 8.07 14.55
C ASP A 77 18.74 9.39 14.82
N ALA A 78 17.97 9.88 13.84
CA ALA A 78 17.11 11.04 13.97
C ALA A 78 15.68 10.70 14.46
N ALA A 79 15.39 9.42 14.71
CA ALA A 79 14.05 8.96 15.06
C ALA A 79 13.93 8.46 16.51
N VAL A 80 12.70 8.50 17.02
CA VAL A 80 12.27 7.82 18.26
C VAL A 80 11.03 7.00 17.95
N ALA A 81 10.99 5.76 18.44
CA ALA A 81 9.78 4.95 18.43
C ALA A 81 9.11 5.04 19.81
N LEU A 82 7.86 5.48 19.82
CA LEU A 82 7.01 5.58 21.01
C LEU A 82 5.96 4.48 20.98
N ARG A 83 5.70 3.84 22.13
CA ARG A 83 4.67 2.81 22.28
C ARG A 83 3.65 3.23 23.32
N HIS A 84 2.49 3.61 22.84
CA HIS A 84 1.32 3.94 23.65
C HIS A 84 0.53 2.69 24.03
N THR A 85 -0.20 2.80 25.14
CA THR A 85 -1.17 1.81 25.62
C THR A 85 -2.46 2.55 25.98
N TYR A 86 -3.58 1.82 26.06
CA TYR A 86 -4.82 2.45 26.51
C TYR A 86 -4.73 2.78 28.01
N GLN A 87 -5.10 4.00 28.38
CA GLN A 87 -5.07 4.52 29.74
C GLN A 87 -6.30 5.41 29.98
N ALA A 88 -6.80 5.46 31.21
CA ALA A 88 -8.03 6.21 31.54
C ALA A 88 -7.88 7.73 31.35
N ASP A 89 -6.67 8.24 31.62
CA ASP A 89 -6.25 9.64 31.53
C ASP A 89 -5.63 10.02 30.17
N GLY A 90 -5.71 9.13 29.17
CA GLY A 90 -5.14 9.35 27.83
C GLY A 90 -6.02 8.80 26.71
N LEU A 91 -5.42 8.05 25.79
CA LEU A 91 -6.13 7.27 24.78
C LEU A 91 -6.87 6.11 25.48
N ARG A 92 -8.20 6.09 25.48
CA ARG A 92 -8.98 5.13 26.30
C ARG A 92 -9.37 3.88 25.52
N SER A 93 -9.56 4.02 24.21
CA SER A 93 -9.99 2.93 23.34
C SER A 93 -9.55 3.15 21.89
N ALA A 94 -9.81 2.17 21.03
CA ALA A 94 -9.54 2.27 19.59
C ALA A 94 -10.25 3.48 18.94
N ALA A 95 -11.42 3.88 19.45
CA ALA A 95 -12.15 5.06 18.96
C ALA A 95 -11.40 6.38 19.24
N ASP A 96 -10.40 6.39 20.12
CA ASP A 96 -9.57 7.57 20.39
C ASP A 96 -8.36 7.67 19.48
N LEU A 97 -8.12 6.71 18.58
CA LEU A 97 -6.99 6.73 17.66
C LEU A 97 -7.23 7.65 16.43
N THR A 98 -7.95 8.75 16.63
CA THR A 98 -8.11 9.78 15.60
C THR A 98 -6.86 10.66 15.51
N PRO A 99 -6.55 11.26 14.35
CA PRO A 99 -5.36 12.11 14.19
C PRO A 99 -5.21 13.18 15.27
N ASP A 100 -6.29 13.88 15.60
CA ASP A 100 -6.28 14.98 16.58
C ASP A 100 -6.01 14.50 18.00
N LYS A 101 -6.64 13.39 18.42
CA LYS A 101 -6.46 12.84 19.77
C LYS A 101 -5.07 12.22 19.95
N VAL A 102 -4.58 11.50 18.94
CA VAL A 102 -3.22 10.94 18.94
C VAL A 102 -2.18 12.05 18.99
N LEU A 103 -2.37 13.13 18.23
CA LEU A 103 -1.50 14.30 18.25
C LEU A 103 -1.51 14.97 19.63
N ALA A 104 -2.70 15.29 20.16
CA ALA A 104 -2.86 15.95 21.45
C ALA A 104 -2.22 15.14 22.60
N TYR A 105 -2.41 13.82 22.60
CA TYR A 105 -1.80 12.94 23.60
C TYR A 105 -0.29 12.81 23.41
N THR A 106 0.19 12.67 22.17
CA THR A 106 1.62 12.47 21.90
C THR A 106 2.44 13.72 22.16
N ARG A 107 1.92 14.92 21.84
CA ARG A 107 2.68 16.16 22.04
C ARG A 107 2.85 16.55 23.51
N ALA A 108 2.00 16.05 24.42
CA ALA A 108 2.08 16.31 25.85
C ALA A 108 2.90 15.22 26.55
N GLN A 109 4.07 15.58 27.08
CA GLN A 109 5.00 14.64 27.71
C GLN A 109 5.31 15.04 29.13
N LYS A 110 5.21 14.11 30.09
CA LYS A 110 5.51 14.39 31.51
C LYS A 110 6.92 14.96 31.65
N LEU A 111 7.05 15.99 32.48
CA LEU A 111 8.30 16.64 32.85
C LEU A 111 9.16 15.66 33.67
N LYS A 112 9.91 14.82 32.97
CA LYS A 112 10.96 13.94 33.49
C LYS A 112 12.33 14.52 33.07
N PRO A 113 13.45 14.10 33.70
CA PRO A 113 14.78 14.47 33.22
C PRO A 113 14.86 14.28 31.71
N ARG A 114 15.27 15.32 30.96
CA ARG A 114 15.17 15.37 29.49
C ARG A 114 15.66 14.06 28.89
N SER A 115 14.72 13.27 28.39
CA SER A 115 15.04 12.04 27.68
C SER A 115 15.56 12.43 26.31
N LYS A 116 16.75 11.94 25.94
CA LYS A 116 17.33 12.13 24.59
C LYS A 116 16.40 11.65 23.48
N ALA A 117 15.46 10.76 23.82
CA ALA A 117 14.45 10.26 22.89
C ALA A 117 13.50 11.39 22.42
N LEU A 118 13.17 12.36 23.30
CA LEU A 118 12.23 13.45 22.99
C LEU A 118 12.83 14.60 22.17
N SER A 119 14.14 14.61 21.96
CA SER A 119 14.80 15.57 21.04
C SER A 119 14.93 15.05 19.62
N SER A 120 14.47 13.83 19.33
CA SER A 120 14.55 13.23 17.99
C SER A 120 13.64 13.99 17.03
N ARG A 121 14.08 14.11 15.77
CA ARG A 121 13.36 14.79 14.69
C ARG A 121 12.10 14.03 14.30
N TYR A 122 12.17 12.71 14.18
CA TYR A 122 11.02 11.89 13.78
C TYR A 122 10.47 11.09 14.96
N TRP A 123 9.15 11.15 15.16
CA TRP A 123 8.44 10.42 16.20
C TRP A 123 7.54 9.38 15.54
N LEU A 124 7.95 8.12 15.63
CA LEU A 124 7.19 6.97 15.15
C LEU A 124 6.29 6.50 16.29
N VAL A 125 4.98 6.77 16.18
CA VAL A 125 4.03 6.50 17.26
C VAL A 125 3.34 5.17 17.00
N PHE A 126 3.54 4.22 17.90
CA PHE A 126 2.94 2.90 17.87
C PHE A 126 1.91 2.72 18.99
N MET A 127 0.86 1.95 18.71
CA MET A 127 -0.11 1.48 19.68
C MET A 127 0.11 0.00 19.98
N ALA A 128 0.12 -0.37 21.26
CA ALA A 128 0.19 -1.77 21.67
C ALA A 128 -1.04 -2.58 21.19
N ASP A 129 -0.81 -3.71 20.52
CA ASP A 129 -1.84 -4.57 19.91
C ASP A 129 -1.69 -6.04 20.36
N ARG A 130 -1.93 -6.30 21.65
CA ARG A 130 -1.65 -7.59 22.34
C ARG A 130 -0.16 -7.98 22.37
N ASN A 131 0.29 -8.48 23.51
CA ASN A 131 1.67 -8.92 23.73
C ASN A 131 2.70 -7.84 23.30
N ARG A 132 3.61 -8.17 22.38
CA ARG A 132 4.64 -7.29 21.85
C ARG A 132 4.28 -6.68 20.49
N ARG A 133 3.15 -7.05 19.88
CA ARG A 133 2.75 -6.42 18.62
C ARG A 133 2.47 -4.95 18.87
N SER A 134 2.95 -4.10 17.98
CA SER A 134 2.76 -2.66 18.07
C SER A 134 2.50 -2.12 16.68
N ARG A 135 1.34 -1.49 16.50
CA ARG A 135 0.86 -0.97 15.22
C ARG A 135 1.23 0.50 15.09
N LEU A 136 1.81 0.91 13.96
CA LEU A 136 2.10 2.32 13.70
C LEU A 136 0.76 3.07 13.56
N ILE A 137 0.55 4.12 14.35
CA ILE A 137 -0.68 4.93 14.35
C ILE A 137 -0.45 6.38 13.94
N ALA A 138 0.79 6.88 14.01
CA ALA A 138 1.16 8.18 13.49
C ALA A 138 2.67 8.30 13.28
N VAL A 139 3.08 9.22 12.41
CA VAL A 139 4.46 9.67 12.27
C VAL A 139 4.45 11.20 12.30
N TYR A 140 5.28 11.77 13.16
CA TYR A 140 5.42 13.22 13.30
C TYR A 140 6.85 13.68 13.11
N GLU A 141 7.02 14.87 12.54
CA GLU A 141 8.24 15.66 12.62
C GLU A 141 8.13 16.60 13.82
N ASN A 142 9.17 16.60 14.64
CA ASN A 142 9.27 17.38 15.86
C ASN A 142 10.04 18.67 15.60
N HIS A 143 9.36 19.80 15.73
CA HIS A 143 9.91 21.15 15.58
C HIS A 143 10.34 21.77 16.91
N GLY A 144 10.39 20.97 17.97
CA GLY A 144 10.87 21.36 19.29
C GLY A 144 9.75 21.68 20.28
N GLU A 145 10.18 22.10 21.46
CA GLU A 145 9.30 22.37 22.59
C GLU A 145 8.57 23.72 22.43
N VAL A 146 7.25 23.72 22.64
CA VAL A 146 6.42 24.93 22.72
C VAL A 146 6.44 25.44 24.15
N LEU A 147 7.43 26.27 24.48
CA LEU A 147 7.66 26.76 25.84
C LEU A 147 6.44 27.50 26.44
N ALA A 148 5.65 28.16 25.60
CA ALA A 148 4.45 28.89 26.03
C ALA A 148 3.33 27.96 26.54
N GLU A 149 3.32 26.69 26.14
CA GLU A 149 2.32 25.69 26.56
C GLU A 149 2.82 24.82 27.74
N ARG A 150 4.08 24.97 28.17
CA ARG A 150 4.66 24.19 29.28
C ARG A 150 3.86 24.41 30.57
N THR A 151 3.62 23.31 31.29
CA THR A 151 3.06 23.32 32.65
C THR A 151 4.10 22.87 33.68
N ASP A 152 3.75 22.89 34.97
CA ASP A 152 4.62 22.41 36.05
C ASP A 152 4.99 20.92 35.90
N ASP A 153 4.19 20.16 35.16
CA ASP A 153 4.30 18.70 35.06
C ASP A 153 4.37 18.17 33.62
N HIS A 154 4.18 19.00 32.59
CA HIS A 154 4.22 18.60 31.18
C HIS A 154 5.01 19.55 30.28
N LEU A 155 5.69 18.95 29.32
CA LEU A 155 6.30 19.54 28.15
C LEU A 155 5.36 19.38 26.95
N TYR A 156 5.29 20.38 26.09
CA TYR A 156 4.51 20.35 24.86
C TYR A 156 5.41 20.52 23.65
N PHE A 157 5.17 19.77 22.57
CA PHE A 157 5.99 19.79 21.36
C PHE A 157 5.19 20.20 20.12
N ASP A 158 5.82 20.96 19.21
CA ASP A 158 5.27 21.22 17.88
C ASP A 158 5.53 19.99 16.99
N LEU A 159 4.55 19.09 16.98
CA LEU A 159 4.55 17.86 16.18
C LEU A 159 3.70 18.06 14.93
N ARG A 160 4.28 17.81 13.76
CA ARG A 160 3.60 17.94 12.45
C ARG A 160 3.55 16.60 11.73
N PRO A 161 2.40 16.18 11.16
CA PRO A 161 2.30 14.92 10.43
C PRO A 161 3.31 14.85 9.28
N VAL A 162 3.92 13.68 9.08
CA VAL A 162 4.85 13.42 7.98
C VAL A 162 4.14 12.64 6.89
N GLU A 163 4.33 13.04 5.63
CA GLU A 163 3.73 12.34 4.48
C GLU A 163 4.49 11.06 4.13
N SER A 164 5.82 11.04 4.32
CA SER A 164 6.59 9.80 4.24
C SER A 164 6.14 8.84 5.34
N LEU A 165 5.94 7.56 4.98
CA LEU A 165 5.34 6.50 5.81
C LEU A 165 3.83 6.62 6.08
N ARG A 166 3.12 7.65 5.59
CA ARG A 166 1.66 7.78 5.77
C ARG A 166 0.91 6.53 5.29
N SER A 167 1.33 5.95 4.16
CA SER A 167 0.71 4.74 3.59
C SER A 167 0.87 3.49 4.46
N LEU A 168 1.69 3.55 5.53
CA LEU A 168 1.92 2.48 6.49
C LEU A 168 1.25 2.74 7.84
N VAL A 169 0.75 3.94 8.09
CA VAL A 169 -0.04 4.26 9.29
C VAL A 169 -1.31 3.40 9.31
N GLY A 170 -1.59 2.78 10.45
CA GLY A 170 -2.66 1.80 10.64
C GLY A 170 -2.33 0.39 10.12
N ARG A 171 -1.31 0.24 9.27
CA ARG A 171 -1.02 -1.00 8.54
C ARG A 171 0.22 -1.72 9.02
N LEU A 172 1.30 -0.97 9.28
CA LEU A 172 2.56 -1.53 9.73
C LEU A 172 2.45 -2.00 11.18
N VAL A 173 2.76 -3.27 11.41
CA VAL A 173 2.88 -3.85 12.75
C VAL A 173 4.29 -4.38 12.92
N VAL A 174 4.92 -3.97 14.00
CA VAL A 174 6.24 -4.46 14.42
C VAL A 174 6.14 -5.28 15.69
N GLU A 175 7.12 -6.13 15.92
CA GLU A 175 7.30 -6.77 17.21
C GLU A 175 8.19 -5.91 18.12
N TRP A 176 7.62 -5.35 19.18
CA TRP A 176 8.35 -4.55 20.15
C TRP A 176 9.38 -5.37 20.92
N SER A 177 10.40 -4.68 21.44
CA SER A 177 11.42 -5.30 22.29
C SER A 177 10.82 -6.02 23.51
N LYS A 178 11.52 -7.04 24.03
CA LYS A 178 11.12 -7.79 25.23
C LYS A 178 10.90 -6.90 26.46
N VAL A 179 11.57 -5.75 26.53
CA VAL A 179 11.39 -4.76 27.59
C VAL A 179 10.28 -3.79 27.20
N THR A 180 9.03 -4.22 27.35
CA THR A 180 7.82 -3.48 26.95
C THR A 180 7.46 -2.30 27.86
N LEU A 181 7.98 -2.27 29.09
CA LEU A 181 7.86 -1.12 30.01
C LEU A 181 8.58 0.12 29.47
N ASN A 182 9.57 -0.07 28.60
CA ASN A 182 10.22 1.05 27.94
C ASN A 182 9.39 1.47 26.72
N TRP A 183 8.54 2.46 26.96
CA TRP A 183 7.63 3.06 25.99
C TRP A 183 8.35 3.90 24.93
N ALA A 184 9.61 4.33 25.13
CA ALA A 184 10.37 5.13 24.19
C ALA A 184 11.70 4.46 23.81
N LYS A 185 11.97 4.31 22.51
CA LYS A 185 13.16 3.65 21.97
C LYS A 185 13.84 4.56 20.98
N ARG A 186 15.17 4.66 21.02
CA ARG A 186 15.91 5.35 19.96
C ARG A 186 15.63 4.64 18.65
N GLY A 187 15.54 5.38 17.56
CA GLY A 187 15.22 4.82 16.26
C GLY A 187 16.25 3.78 15.81
N ALA A 188 17.55 3.98 16.09
CA ALA A 188 18.58 2.97 15.86
C ALA A 188 18.32 1.63 16.57
N ASP A 189 17.78 1.65 17.81
CA ASP A 189 17.41 0.42 18.53
C ASP A 189 16.10 -0.17 17.98
N ALA A 190 15.16 0.69 17.57
CA ALA A 190 13.88 0.31 16.99
C ALA A 190 14.00 -0.21 15.56
N ALA A 191 15.06 0.16 14.84
CA ALA A 191 15.35 -0.28 13.48
C ALA A 191 15.48 -1.82 13.40
N GLU A 192 15.88 -2.46 14.51
CA GLU A 192 15.96 -3.91 14.65
C GLU A 192 14.62 -4.61 14.88
N PHE A 193 13.53 -3.87 15.07
CA PHE A 193 12.22 -4.47 15.33
C PHE A 193 11.75 -5.24 14.09
N PRO A 194 11.42 -6.55 14.23
CA PRO A 194 10.85 -7.31 13.14
C PRO A 194 9.54 -6.70 12.68
N VAL A 195 9.37 -6.56 11.37
CA VAL A 195 8.06 -6.28 10.77
C VAL A 195 7.31 -7.60 10.72
N ILE A 196 6.19 -7.68 11.44
CA ILE A 196 5.42 -8.91 11.56
C ILE A 196 4.16 -8.92 10.69
N GLU A 197 3.69 -7.75 10.27
CA GLU A 197 2.52 -7.59 9.42
C GLU A 197 2.53 -6.22 8.74
N ILE A 198 2.09 -6.17 7.49
CA ILE A 198 1.66 -4.94 6.82
C ILE A 198 0.24 -5.24 6.33
N VAL A 199 -0.75 -4.72 7.05
CA VAL A 199 -2.17 -4.99 6.73
C VAL A 199 -2.53 -4.32 5.42
N ASP A 200 -3.49 -4.87 4.68
CA ASP A 200 -4.12 -4.12 3.61
C ASP A 200 -4.82 -2.86 4.15
N PRO A 201 -4.87 -1.79 3.36
CA PRO A 201 -5.58 -0.59 3.77
C PRO A 201 -7.09 -0.90 3.93
N GLU A 202 -7.79 -0.16 4.79
CA GLU A 202 -9.21 -0.39 5.07
C GLU A 202 -10.04 -0.34 3.78
N ALA A 203 -10.85 -1.39 3.56
CA ALA A 203 -11.62 -1.53 2.34
C ALA A 203 -12.70 -0.44 2.25
N VAL A 204 -12.77 0.24 1.11
CA VAL A 204 -13.85 1.21 0.85
C VAL A 204 -15.08 0.44 0.36
N PRO A 205 -16.22 0.51 1.09
CA PRO A 205 -17.43 -0.20 0.71
C PRO A 205 -17.96 0.32 -0.63
N PHE A 206 -18.46 -0.58 -1.47
CA PHE A 206 -19.14 -0.22 -2.71
C PHE A 206 -20.54 0.33 -2.39
N PRO A 207 -20.91 1.54 -2.84
CA PRO A 207 -22.16 2.21 -2.45
C PRO A 207 -23.40 1.64 -3.14
N GLY A 208 -23.23 0.74 -4.11
CA GLY A 208 -24.29 0.31 -5.04
C GLY A 208 -24.21 1.07 -6.35
N PHE A 209 -24.63 0.44 -7.45
CA PHE A 209 -24.48 0.99 -8.81
C PHE A 209 -25.25 2.30 -9.00
N ASP A 210 -26.42 2.42 -8.39
CA ASP A 210 -27.33 3.57 -8.38
C ASP A 210 -26.80 4.78 -7.60
N ARG A 211 -25.76 4.58 -6.79
CA ARG A 211 -25.13 5.63 -5.97
C ARG A 211 -23.71 5.96 -6.40
N VAL A 212 -23.27 5.45 -7.55
CA VAL A 212 -21.95 5.79 -8.09
C VAL A 212 -21.98 7.20 -8.68
N LEU A 213 -21.25 8.09 -8.05
CA LEU A 213 -20.92 9.43 -8.55
C LEU A 213 -19.47 9.72 -8.16
N LEU A 214 -18.57 9.77 -9.14
CA LEU A 214 -17.14 9.95 -8.92
C LEU A 214 -16.63 11.19 -9.67
N ASP A 215 -15.75 11.96 -9.06
CA ASP A 215 -14.83 12.80 -9.83
C ASP A 215 -13.69 11.99 -10.47
N PHE A 216 -12.81 12.65 -11.21
CA PHE A 216 -11.73 11.97 -11.92
C PHE A 216 -10.65 11.42 -10.97
N ASP A 217 -10.36 12.10 -9.87
CA ASP A 217 -9.34 11.68 -8.90
C ASP A 217 -9.85 10.49 -8.08
N GLU A 218 -11.14 10.50 -7.71
CA GLU A 218 -11.83 9.37 -7.09
C GLU A 218 -11.89 8.16 -8.04
N LEU A 219 -12.13 8.39 -9.34
CA LEU A 219 -12.08 7.33 -10.35
C LEU A 219 -10.69 6.70 -10.43
N GLU A 220 -9.64 7.51 -10.44
CA GLU A 220 -8.25 7.03 -10.43
C GLU A 220 -7.97 6.18 -9.18
N GLN A 221 -8.41 6.62 -8.01
CA GLN A 221 -8.31 5.84 -6.76
C GLN A 221 -9.06 4.51 -6.86
N VAL A 222 -10.30 4.51 -7.36
CA VAL A 222 -11.10 3.28 -7.56
C VAL A 222 -10.36 2.28 -8.45
N VAL A 223 -9.64 2.77 -9.48
CA VAL A 223 -8.93 1.93 -10.43
C VAL A 223 -7.59 1.41 -9.88
N THR A 224 -6.86 2.25 -9.15
CA THR A 224 -5.44 2.01 -8.80
C THR A 224 -5.23 1.53 -7.36
N ASP A 225 -6.07 1.94 -6.41
CA ASP A 225 -5.89 1.65 -4.98
C ASP A 225 -6.53 0.29 -4.59
N SER A 226 -5.79 -0.52 -3.84
CA SER A 226 -6.25 -1.82 -3.36
C SER A 226 -7.45 -1.74 -2.40
N ARG A 227 -7.66 -0.60 -1.73
CA ARG A 227 -8.85 -0.36 -0.88
C ARG A 227 -10.17 -0.53 -1.61
N TYR A 228 -10.20 -0.25 -2.91
CA TYR A 228 -11.40 -0.28 -3.74
C TYR A 228 -11.66 -1.66 -4.38
N THR A 229 -11.18 -2.74 -3.76
CA THR A 229 -11.38 -4.10 -4.27
C THR A 229 -12.85 -4.49 -4.42
N ALA A 230 -13.73 -4.06 -3.50
CA ALA A 230 -15.18 -4.27 -3.62
C ALA A 230 -15.77 -3.55 -4.84
N TRP A 231 -15.35 -2.30 -5.09
CA TRP A 231 -15.76 -1.51 -6.25
C TRP A 231 -15.30 -2.17 -7.55
N ARG A 232 -14.02 -2.53 -7.66
CA ARG A 232 -13.45 -3.15 -8.87
C ARG A 232 -14.13 -4.48 -9.19
N THR A 233 -14.41 -5.29 -8.17
CA THR A 233 -15.18 -6.54 -8.34
C THR A 233 -16.59 -6.26 -8.88
N ALA A 234 -17.33 -5.32 -8.28
CA ALA A 234 -18.67 -4.97 -8.72
C ALA A 234 -18.68 -4.41 -10.16
N LEU A 235 -17.88 -3.38 -10.44
CA LEU A 235 -17.80 -2.72 -11.76
C LEU A 235 -17.26 -3.65 -12.86
N GLY A 236 -16.42 -4.62 -12.52
CA GLY A 236 -15.90 -5.62 -13.47
C GLY A 236 -16.90 -6.73 -13.80
N SER A 237 -17.95 -6.89 -12.99
CA SER A 237 -18.91 -8.01 -13.11
C SER A 237 -20.11 -7.74 -14.02
N VAL A 238 -20.42 -6.48 -14.31
CA VAL A 238 -21.64 -6.09 -15.02
C VAL A 238 -21.34 -5.21 -16.23
N ALA A 239 -21.98 -5.50 -17.36
CA ALA A 239 -22.03 -4.54 -18.45
C ALA A 239 -22.89 -3.33 -18.06
N GLY A 240 -22.72 -2.20 -18.72
CA GLY A 240 -23.52 -1.02 -18.37
C GLY A 240 -23.46 0.13 -19.35
N VAL A 241 -24.43 1.03 -19.21
CA VAL A 241 -24.41 2.37 -19.80
C VAL A 241 -24.13 3.36 -18.67
N TYR A 242 -23.15 4.22 -18.89
CA TYR A 242 -22.67 5.22 -17.93
C TYR A 242 -22.73 6.62 -18.55
N LEU A 243 -22.64 7.62 -17.68
CA LEU A 243 -22.60 9.03 -18.01
C LEU A 243 -21.28 9.62 -17.55
N ILE A 244 -20.67 10.44 -18.40
CA ILE A 244 -19.64 11.40 -18.00
C ILE A 244 -20.23 12.78 -18.21
N ALA A 245 -20.44 13.52 -17.12
CA ALA A 245 -20.85 14.92 -17.17
C ALA A 245 -19.62 15.81 -17.04
N ASP A 246 -19.51 16.80 -17.92
CA ASP A 246 -18.53 17.87 -17.80
C ASP A 246 -19.16 19.03 -17.01
N ILE A 247 -18.69 19.28 -15.78
CA ILE A 247 -19.32 20.28 -14.90
C ILE A 247 -19.00 21.72 -15.29
N ASP A 248 -17.98 21.94 -16.11
CA ASP A 248 -17.60 23.26 -16.60
C ASP A 248 -18.58 23.73 -17.69
N SER A 249 -18.80 22.91 -18.72
CA SER A 249 -19.70 23.24 -19.83
C SER A 249 -21.14 22.74 -19.65
N GLY A 250 -21.40 21.88 -18.66
CA GLY A 250 -22.68 21.20 -18.46
C GLY A 250 -22.99 20.11 -19.50
N ARG A 251 -22.05 19.81 -20.40
CA ARG A 251 -22.28 18.85 -21.50
C ARG A 251 -22.13 17.41 -21.03
N LEU A 252 -22.91 16.53 -21.65
CA LEU A 252 -23.02 15.13 -21.27
C LEU A 252 -22.42 14.21 -22.34
N TYR A 253 -21.71 13.18 -21.89
CA TYR A 253 -21.28 12.04 -22.70
C TYR A 253 -21.91 10.76 -22.16
N VAL A 254 -22.64 10.03 -23.01
CA VAL A 254 -23.17 8.70 -22.73
C VAL A 254 -22.27 7.66 -23.37
N GLY A 255 -21.78 6.71 -22.58
CA GLY A 255 -20.98 5.59 -23.07
C GLY A 255 -21.52 4.25 -22.61
N LYS A 256 -21.24 3.19 -23.38
CA LYS A 256 -21.47 1.80 -22.98
C LYS A 256 -20.18 1.06 -22.64
N ALA A 257 -20.33 0.01 -21.84
CA ALA A 257 -19.26 -0.91 -21.44
C ALA A 257 -19.76 -2.35 -21.49
N ASP A 258 -19.53 -3.01 -22.61
CA ASP A 258 -19.95 -4.39 -22.92
C ASP A 258 -18.77 -5.32 -23.26
N GLY A 259 -17.53 -4.80 -23.27
CA GLY A 259 -16.30 -5.57 -23.51
C GLY A 259 -15.86 -6.48 -22.35
N GLY A 260 -14.71 -7.15 -22.50
CA GLY A 260 -14.25 -8.21 -21.59
C GLY A 260 -14.12 -7.82 -20.10
N GLU A 261 -13.67 -6.60 -19.81
CA GLU A 261 -13.55 -6.07 -18.44
C GLU A 261 -14.71 -5.15 -18.02
N ARG A 262 -15.79 -5.13 -18.83
CA ARG A 262 -17.04 -4.41 -18.54
C ARG A 262 -16.83 -2.94 -18.16
N ILE A 263 -17.60 -2.39 -17.20
CA ILE A 263 -17.51 -0.98 -16.80
C ILE A 263 -16.10 -0.64 -16.32
N LEU A 264 -15.51 -1.49 -15.47
CA LEU A 264 -14.14 -1.27 -14.95
C LEU A 264 -13.12 -1.10 -16.08
N GLY A 265 -13.18 -1.95 -17.12
CA GLY A 265 -12.29 -1.87 -18.27
C GLY A 265 -12.43 -0.56 -19.04
N ARG A 266 -13.66 -0.10 -19.24
CA ARG A 266 -13.89 1.21 -19.89
C ARG A 266 -13.39 2.36 -19.03
N TRP A 267 -13.61 2.31 -17.73
CA TRP A 267 -13.18 3.36 -16.80
C TRP A 267 -11.66 3.42 -16.64
N ARG A 268 -10.96 2.27 -16.66
CA ARG A 268 -9.50 2.21 -16.78
C ARG A 268 -8.96 2.92 -18.01
N ALA A 269 -9.65 2.84 -19.15
CA ALA A 269 -9.22 3.55 -20.35
C ALA A 269 -9.25 5.07 -20.14
N TYR A 270 -10.30 5.61 -19.50
CA TYR A 270 -10.37 7.04 -19.18
C TYR A 270 -9.31 7.45 -18.15
N VAL A 271 -9.02 6.65 -17.13
CA VAL A 271 -7.92 6.96 -16.20
C VAL A 271 -6.57 7.00 -16.94
N ARG A 272 -6.35 6.11 -17.91
CA ARG A 272 -5.10 6.04 -18.67
C ARG A 272 -4.90 7.20 -19.64
N ASP A 273 -5.93 7.57 -20.39
CA ASP A 273 -5.80 8.53 -21.52
C ASP A 273 -6.71 9.75 -21.43
N GLY A 274 -7.58 9.82 -20.41
CA GLY A 274 -8.52 10.92 -20.18
C GLY A 274 -9.76 10.91 -21.08
N HIS A 275 -9.80 10.15 -22.18
CA HIS A 275 -10.82 10.31 -23.22
C HIS A 275 -11.45 9.00 -23.72
N GLY A 276 -10.90 7.83 -23.38
CA GLY A 276 -11.44 6.50 -23.69
C GLY A 276 -11.68 6.26 -25.20
N GLY A 277 -10.92 6.95 -26.04
CA GLY A 277 -11.08 7.00 -27.50
C GLY A 277 -12.16 7.96 -28.06
N ASN A 278 -12.95 8.68 -27.25
CA ASN A 278 -13.93 9.64 -27.75
C ASN A 278 -13.26 10.88 -28.39
N VAL A 279 -13.79 11.35 -29.52
CA VAL A 279 -13.21 12.48 -30.27
C VAL A 279 -13.43 13.83 -29.59
N ALA A 280 -14.59 14.08 -29.02
CA ALA A 280 -14.88 15.33 -28.33
C ALA A 280 -14.05 15.48 -27.05
N LEU A 281 -13.97 14.43 -26.22
CA LEU A 281 -13.15 14.42 -25.01
C LEU A 281 -11.66 14.63 -25.34
N ARG A 282 -11.15 14.02 -26.43
CA ARG A 282 -9.79 14.29 -26.93
C ARG A 282 -9.57 15.76 -27.26
N ARG A 283 -10.54 16.41 -27.90
CA ARG A 283 -10.44 17.84 -28.25
C ARG A 283 -10.40 18.72 -27.00
N LEU A 284 -11.19 18.41 -25.97
CA LEU A 284 -11.15 19.12 -24.69
C LEU A 284 -9.76 19.03 -24.05
N LEU A 285 -9.19 17.83 -24.02
CA LEU A 285 -7.84 17.62 -23.46
C LEU A 285 -6.73 18.25 -24.30
N HIS A 286 -6.94 18.37 -25.62
CA HIS A 286 -6.00 19.09 -26.47
C HIS A 286 -6.00 20.60 -26.19
N SER A 287 -7.16 21.19 -25.88
CA SER A 287 -7.26 22.60 -25.49
C SER A 287 -6.83 22.87 -24.05
N ASP A 288 -7.14 21.96 -23.14
CA ASP A 288 -6.76 22.02 -21.72
C ASP A 288 -6.37 20.60 -21.25
N PRO A 289 -5.07 20.29 -21.13
CA PRO A 289 -4.60 18.99 -20.67
C PRO A 289 -5.11 18.57 -19.30
N THR A 290 -5.57 19.51 -18.48
CA THR A 290 -6.06 19.30 -17.12
C THR A 290 -7.58 19.24 -17.03
N HIS A 291 -8.28 19.23 -18.16
CA HIS A 291 -9.74 19.34 -18.21
C HIS A 291 -10.48 18.17 -17.54
N THR A 292 -9.84 17.01 -17.37
CA THR A 292 -10.43 15.84 -16.70
C THR A 292 -10.94 16.14 -15.29
N ARG A 293 -10.38 17.15 -14.59
CA ARG A 293 -10.85 17.61 -13.27
C ARG A 293 -12.34 18.00 -13.25
N HIS A 294 -12.89 18.35 -14.41
CA HIS A 294 -14.29 18.74 -14.57
C HIS A 294 -15.22 17.55 -14.84
N TYR A 295 -14.71 16.33 -14.95
CA TYR A 295 -15.54 15.17 -15.21
C TYR A 295 -16.22 14.64 -13.94
N ARG A 296 -17.46 14.18 -14.11
CA ARG A 296 -18.23 13.41 -13.13
C ARG A 296 -18.76 12.15 -13.78
N PHE A 297 -18.43 11.01 -13.20
CA PHE A 297 -18.80 9.68 -13.69
C PHE A 297 -19.98 9.13 -12.89
N SER A 298 -21.00 8.63 -13.58
CA SER A 298 -22.13 7.92 -12.96
C SER A 298 -22.62 6.79 -13.85
N ILE A 299 -23.46 5.91 -13.28
CA ILE A 299 -24.02 4.75 -13.99
C ILE A 299 -25.50 4.99 -14.24
N LEU A 300 -25.92 4.85 -15.50
CA LEU A 300 -27.33 5.00 -15.91
C LEU A 300 -28.08 3.68 -15.83
N ARG A 301 -27.46 2.59 -16.28
CA ARG A 301 -28.06 1.24 -16.23
C ARG A 301 -26.98 0.17 -16.23
N VAL A 302 -27.20 -0.88 -15.43
CA VAL A 302 -26.39 -2.10 -15.42
C VAL A 302 -27.14 -3.27 -16.05
N PHE A 303 -26.39 -4.23 -16.57
CA PHE A 303 -26.92 -5.41 -17.23
C PHE A 303 -26.29 -6.67 -16.67
N GLY A 304 -27.11 -7.72 -16.60
CA GLY A 304 -26.65 -9.04 -16.18
C GLY A 304 -25.69 -9.66 -17.22
N PRO A 305 -24.90 -10.67 -16.82
CA PRO A 305 -23.92 -11.30 -17.71
C PRO A 305 -24.51 -11.93 -18.98
N SER A 306 -25.80 -12.30 -18.96
CA SER A 306 -26.53 -12.93 -20.07
C SER A 306 -27.30 -11.95 -20.95
N THR A 307 -27.27 -10.64 -20.65
CA THR A 307 -27.96 -9.64 -21.47
C THR A 307 -27.34 -9.59 -22.88
N PRO A 308 -28.13 -9.69 -23.95
CA PRO A 308 -27.63 -9.54 -25.31
C PRO A 308 -27.03 -8.15 -25.55
N THR A 309 -25.91 -8.08 -26.27
CA THR A 309 -25.25 -6.82 -26.62
C THR A 309 -26.20 -5.82 -27.31
N ALA A 310 -27.13 -6.32 -28.13
CA ALA A 310 -28.13 -5.49 -28.80
C ALA A 310 -29.00 -4.68 -27.81
N GLU A 311 -29.35 -5.25 -26.65
CA GLU A 311 -30.13 -4.53 -25.64
C GLU A 311 -29.31 -3.41 -24.97
N VAL A 312 -28.01 -3.65 -24.78
CA VAL A 312 -27.07 -2.63 -24.27
C VAL A 312 -26.95 -1.49 -25.28
N ASP A 313 -26.88 -1.81 -26.57
CA ASP A 313 -26.80 -0.85 -27.67
C ASP A 313 -28.05 0.01 -27.80
N GLU A 314 -29.22 -0.63 -27.73
CA GLU A 314 -30.52 0.05 -27.75
C GLU A 314 -30.67 0.99 -26.55
N THR A 315 -30.22 0.56 -25.37
CA THR A 315 -30.24 1.39 -24.16
C THR A 315 -29.28 2.57 -24.27
N GLU A 316 -28.06 2.35 -24.76
CA GLU A 316 -27.09 3.44 -24.98
C GLU A 316 -27.67 4.46 -25.97
N ALA A 317 -28.27 3.98 -27.07
CA ALA A 317 -28.93 4.82 -28.06
C ALA A 317 -30.14 5.58 -27.47
N HIS A 318 -30.92 4.93 -26.60
CA HIS A 318 -32.02 5.56 -25.88
C HIS A 318 -31.51 6.73 -25.03
N PHE A 319 -30.52 6.51 -24.16
CA PHE A 319 -29.99 7.59 -23.32
C PHE A 319 -29.30 8.69 -24.13
N LYS A 320 -28.62 8.34 -25.23
CA LYS A 320 -28.04 9.34 -26.12
C LYS A 320 -29.08 10.31 -26.68
N ARG A 321 -30.27 9.79 -27.03
CA ARG A 321 -31.43 10.59 -27.48
C ARG A 321 -32.08 11.34 -26.31
N ALA A 322 -32.41 10.65 -25.22
CA ALA A 322 -33.13 11.22 -24.09
C ALA A 322 -32.37 12.38 -23.43
N LEU A 323 -31.04 12.30 -23.40
CA LEU A 323 -30.17 13.33 -22.82
C LEU A 323 -29.59 14.29 -23.86
N LEU A 324 -30.02 14.19 -25.13
CA LEU A 324 -29.56 15.03 -26.25
C LEU A 324 -28.02 15.10 -26.38
N SER A 325 -27.32 14.05 -25.95
CA SER A 325 -25.86 14.03 -25.82
C SER A 325 -25.10 14.09 -27.15
N ARG A 326 -25.78 13.81 -28.27
CA ARG A 326 -25.24 14.02 -29.62
C ARG A 326 -25.41 15.45 -30.10
N GLU A 327 -26.54 16.09 -29.79
CA GLU A 327 -26.85 17.44 -30.28
C GLU A 327 -26.15 18.49 -29.42
N HIS A 328 -26.31 18.39 -28.10
CA HIS A 328 -25.81 19.36 -27.12
C HIS A 328 -24.67 18.81 -26.25
N GLY A 329 -24.34 17.52 -26.37
CA GLY A 329 -23.31 16.87 -25.55
C GLY A 329 -22.00 16.56 -26.28
N LEU A 330 -21.29 15.57 -25.72
CA LEU A 330 -19.92 15.18 -26.07
C LEU A 330 -19.86 13.86 -26.85
N ASN A 331 -21.00 13.28 -27.25
CA ASN A 331 -21.00 12.08 -28.07
C ASN A 331 -20.63 12.38 -29.53
N ARG A 332 -19.39 12.08 -29.91
CA ARG A 332 -18.84 12.19 -31.28
C ARG A 332 -18.13 10.89 -31.71
N ASN A 333 -18.62 9.78 -31.18
CA ASN A 333 -18.10 8.42 -31.36
C ASN A 333 -18.79 7.66 -32.48
#